data_AF-A0ABD2WHV3-F1
#
_entry.id   AF-A0ABD2WHV3-F1
#
_cell.length_a   1.000
_cell.length_b   1.000
_cell.length_c   1.000
_cell.angle_alpha   90.00
_cell.angle_beta   90.00
_cell.angle_gamma   90.00
#
_symmetry.space_group_name_H-M   'P 1'
#
loop_
_entity.id
_entity.type
_entity.pdbx_description
1 polymer ?
#
loop_
_entity_poly.entity_id
_entity_poly.type
_entity_poly.pdbx_seq_one_letter_code
_entity_poly.pdbx_strand_id
1 'polypeptide(L)'
;MAFIWDSSRLEFEAAQDCELVTAGELFGRSGYGIGMQKKSPWADAVTLAILDFHESGFMESLDNYWILQGNPQQCEQFEKTPNTLGLKNMAGVFILVGAGIIGGILLIVIEMAYKKHQIQKQKKNELARHAADKWRGAIEEALNGFK
;
A
#
# COMPACT_ATOMS: atom_id res chain seq x y z
N MET A 1 -16.48 9.84 -9.21
CA MET A 1 -16.83 11.15 -9.81
C MET A 1 -16.26 11.19 -11.21
N ALA A 2 -16.97 11.73 -12.19
CA ALA A 2 -16.51 11.76 -13.59
C ALA A 2 -16.60 13.19 -14.11
N PHE A 3 -15.64 13.58 -14.96
CA PHE A 3 -15.59 14.87 -15.61
C PHE A 3 -15.53 14.65 -17.12
N ILE A 4 -16.31 15.43 -17.88
CA ILE A 4 -16.42 15.30 -19.33
C ILE A 4 -15.86 16.57 -19.96
N TRP A 5 -14.89 16.41 -20.84
CA TRP A 5 -14.26 17.51 -21.55
C TRP A 5 -13.66 17.04 -22.89
N ASP A 6 -13.00 17.95 -23.61
CA ASP A 6 -12.24 17.64 -24.81
C ASP A 6 -11.11 16.64 -24.52
N SER A 7 -10.85 15.72 -25.44
CA SER A 7 -9.86 14.66 -25.25
C SER A 7 -8.44 15.20 -25.14
N SER A 8 -8.08 16.21 -25.93
CA SER A 8 -6.71 16.76 -25.94
C SER A 8 -6.31 17.39 -24.61
N ARG A 9 -7.28 17.97 -23.90
CA ARG A 9 -7.09 18.47 -22.53
C ARG A 9 -6.98 17.31 -21.54
N LEU A 10 -7.94 16.38 -21.58
CA LEU A 10 -7.93 15.25 -20.65
C LEU A 10 -6.64 14.41 -20.76
N GLU A 11 -6.12 14.20 -21.97
CA GLU A 11 -4.85 13.50 -22.21
C GLU A 11 -3.65 14.27 -21.65
N PHE A 12 -3.63 15.60 -21.77
CA PHE A 12 -2.59 16.45 -21.17
C PHE A 12 -2.61 16.40 -19.64
N GLU A 13 -3.78 16.54 -19.02
CA GLU A 13 -3.92 16.44 -17.57
C GLU A 13 -3.60 15.02 -17.06
N ALA A 14 -4.03 13.97 -17.76
CA ALA A 14 -3.71 12.58 -17.40
C ALA A 14 -2.21 12.26 -17.57
N ALA A 15 -1.53 12.91 -18.51
CA ALA A 15 -0.08 12.80 -18.65
C ALA A 15 0.69 13.48 -17.50
N GLN A 16 0.12 14.53 -16.89
CA GLN A 16 0.73 15.23 -15.74
C GLN A 16 0.43 14.55 -14.40
N ASP A 17 -0.81 14.11 -14.18
CA ASP A 17 -1.25 13.51 -12.92
C ASP A 17 -1.57 12.02 -13.10
N CYS A 18 -0.69 11.15 -12.59
CA CYS A 18 -0.81 9.69 -12.75
C CYS A 18 -1.97 9.03 -11.98
N GLU A 19 -2.71 9.78 -11.16
CA GLU A 19 -3.94 9.29 -10.51
C GLU A 19 -5.16 9.41 -11.46
N LEU A 20 -5.06 10.25 -12.49
CA LEU A 20 -6.13 10.47 -13.45
C LEU A 20 -6.00 9.51 -14.63
N VAL A 21 -7.15 8.99 -15.08
CA VAL A 21 -7.24 8.15 -16.28
C VAL A 21 -8.36 8.65 -17.18
N THR A 22 -8.09 8.68 -18.47
CA THR A 22 -9.11 8.90 -19.49
C THR A 22 -9.89 7.62 -19.73
N ALA A 23 -11.23 7.67 -19.67
CA ALA A 23 -12.07 6.49 -19.83
C ALA A 23 -13.21 6.73 -20.84
N GLY A 24 -13.49 5.73 -21.67
CA GLY A 24 -14.58 5.75 -22.66
C GLY A 24 -14.12 6.00 -24.10
N GLU A 25 -15.08 6.01 -25.03
CA GLU A 25 -14.86 6.32 -26.44
C GLU A 25 -15.16 7.81 -26.72
N LEU A 26 -14.47 8.40 -27.69
CA LEU A 26 -14.73 9.78 -28.12
C LEU A 26 -16.15 9.92 -28.68
N PHE A 27 -17.03 10.58 -27.93
CA PHE A 27 -18.42 10.82 -28.32
C PHE A 27 -18.55 11.88 -29.45
N GLY A 28 -17.52 12.70 -29.67
CA GLY A 28 -17.50 13.71 -30.73
C GLY A 28 -16.08 13.97 -31.23
N ARG A 29 -15.88 13.85 -32.55
CA ARG A 29 -14.64 14.27 -33.23
C ARG A 29 -14.84 15.65 -33.79
N SER A 30 -14.50 16.68 -33.03
CA SER A 30 -14.44 18.06 -33.50
C SER A 30 -12.99 18.54 -33.37
N GLY A 31 -12.47 19.16 -34.42
CA GLY A 31 -11.10 19.69 -34.45
C GLY A 31 -11.06 21.19 -34.17
N TYR A 32 -9.92 21.66 -33.66
CA TYR A 32 -9.64 23.09 -33.53
C TYR A 32 -9.35 23.71 -34.90
N GLY A 33 -9.77 24.96 -35.10
CA GLY A 33 -9.59 25.69 -36.35
C GLY A 33 -9.33 27.17 -36.11
N ILE A 34 -8.69 27.82 -37.09
CA ILE A 34 -8.39 29.24 -37.06
C ILE A 34 -9.48 29.99 -37.83
N GLY A 35 -10.19 30.89 -37.14
CA GLY A 35 -11.22 31.73 -37.74
C GLY A 35 -10.65 32.98 -38.39
N MET A 36 -11.08 33.29 -39.61
CA MET A 36 -10.73 34.51 -40.35
C MET A 36 -11.98 35.21 -40.87
N GLN A 37 -11.87 36.51 -41.20
CA GLN A 37 -12.97 37.25 -41.80
C GLN A 37 -13.36 36.66 -43.16
N LYS A 38 -14.66 36.67 -43.47
CA LYS A 38 -15.18 36.21 -44.76
C LYS A 38 -14.53 37.03 -45.89
N LYS A 39 -14.01 36.34 -46.91
CA LYS A 39 -13.27 36.91 -48.06
C LYS A 39 -11.89 37.52 -47.71
N SER A 40 -11.26 37.07 -46.63
CA SER A 40 -9.86 37.42 -46.36
C SER A 40 -8.95 36.84 -47.45
N PRO A 41 -8.03 37.63 -48.04
CA PRO A 41 -7.06 37.14 -49.02
C PRO A 41 -6.02 36.20 -48.40
N TRP A 42 -5.94 36.13 -47.06
CA TRP A 42 -4.98 35.29 -46.34
C TRP A 42 -5.52 33.91 -45.99
N ALA A 43 -6.83 33.68 -46.16
CA ALA A 43 -7.45 32.42 -45.77
C ALA A 43 -6.81 31.21 -46.48
N ASP A 44 -6.68 31.31 -47.81
CA ASP A 44 -6.11 30.23 -48.62
C ASP A 44 -4.62 30.01 -48.31
N ALA A 45 -3.85 31.09 -48.11
CA ALA A 45 -2.44 31.00 -47.77
C ALA A 45 -2.20 30.31 -46.42
N VAL A 46 -3.00 30.64 -45.40
CA VAL A 46 -2.91 30.02 -44.07
C VAL A 46 -3.35 28.55 -44.12
N THR A 47 -4.43 28.23 -44.84
CA THR A 47 -4.86 26.84 -45.01
C THR A 47 -3.78 26.00 -45.69
N LEU A 48 -3.13 26.51 -46.73
CA LEU A 48 -2.00 25.84 -47.39
C LEU A 48 -0.81 25.64 -46.44
N ALA A 49 -0.46 26.64 -45.64
CA ALA A 49 0.61 26.51 -44.66
C ALA A 49 0.32 25.46 -43.57
N ILE A 50 -0.94 25.36 -43.12
CA ILE A 50 -1.35 24.32 -42.14
C ILE A 50 -1.24 22.93 -42.77
N LEU A 51 -1.62 22.78 -44.04
CA LEU A 51 -1.49 21.52 -44.76
C LEU A 51 -0.01 21.11 -44.89
N ASP A 52 0.87 22.05 -45.23
CA ASP A 52 2.32 21.83 -45.31
C ASP A 52 2.91 21.40 -43.95
N PHE A 53 2.45 21.99 -42.83
CA PHE A 53 2.85 21.56 -41.48
C PHE A 53 2.36 20.17 -41.10
N HIS A 54 1.22 19.73 -41.63
CA HIS A 54 0.71 18.38 -41.44
C HIS A 54 1.48 17.36 -42.29
N GLU A 55 1.81 17.70 -43.54
CA GLU A 55 2.58 16.83 -44.44
C GLU A 55 4.05 16.69 -44.02
N SER A 56 4.65 17.76 -43.54
CA SER A 56 6.04 17.78 -43.04
C SER A 56 6.23 17.13 -41.68
N GLY A 57 5.15 16.75 -40.98
CA GLY A 57 5.21 16.17 -39.63
C GLY A 57 5.58 17.17 -38.52
N PHE A 58 5.62 18.47 -38.84
CA PHE A 58 5.90 19.51 -37.86
C PHE A 58 4.84 19.58 -36.76
N MET A 59 3.58 19.31 -37.10
CA MET A 59 2.48 19.24 -36.12
C MET A 59 2.69 18.12 -35.09
N GLU A 60 3.14 16.95 -35.51
CA GLU A 60 3.45 15.82 -34.62
C GLU A 60 4.61 16.15 -33.68
N SER A 61 5.61 16.89 -34.16
CA SER A 61 6.73 17.36 -33.33
C SER A 61 6.27 18.32 -32.24
N LEU A 62 5.33 19.23 -32.56
CA LEU A 62 4.73 20.14 -31.58
C LEU A 62 3.88 19.38 -30.56
N ASP A 63 3.11 18.38 -30.98
CA ASP A 63 2.29 17.55 -30.11
C ASP A 63 3.18 16.82 -29.07
N ASN A 64 4.26 16.18 -29.54
CA ASN A 64 5.24 15.55 -28.66
C ASN A 64 5.90 16.53 -27.69
N TYR A 65 6.22 17.74 -28.14
CA TYR A 65 6.90 18.75 -27.32
C TYR A 65 5.98 19.45 -26.30
N TRP A 66 4.69 19.62 -26.61
CA TRP A 66 3.77 20.38 -25.76
C TRP A 66 2.82 19.51 -24.94
N ILE A 67 2.37 18.37 -25.49
CA ILE A 67 1.43 17.47 -24.81
C ILE A 67 2.20 16.39 -24.05
N LEU A 68 3.14 15.72 -24.71
CA LEU A 68 3.87 14.57 -24.15
C LEU A 68 5.11 14.96 -23.32
N GLN A 69 5.46 16.24 -23.25
CA GLN A 69 6.61 16.70 -22.45
C GLN A 69 6.30 16.87 -20.95
N GLY A 70 5.03 16.66 -20.55
CA GLY A 70 4.65 16.40 -19.16
C GLY A 70 5.19 15.05 -18.69
N ASN A 71 6.48 15.00 -18.40
CA ASN A 71 7.23 13.90 -17.78
C ASN A 71 6.60 12.49 -17.85
N PRO A 72 6.51 11.85 -19.04
CA PRO A 72 5.98 10.50 -19.17
C PRO A 72 6.82 9.49 -18.37
N GLN A 73 8.09 9.83 -18.08
CA GLN A 73 8.96 9.02 -17.22
C GLN A 73 8.45 8.91 -15.78
N GLN A 74 7.64 9.84 -15.26
CA GLN A 74 7.12 9.73 -13.89
C GLN A 74 5.92 8.78 -13.79
N CYS A 75 4.97 8.83 -14.72
CA CYS A 75 3.85 7.89 -14.73
C CYS A 75 4.28 6.50 -15.22
N GLU A 76 5.14 6.42 -16.23
CA GLU A 76 5.78 5.15 -16.60
C GLU A 76 6.72 4.64 -15.52
N GLN A 77 7.22 5.44 -14.56
CA GLN A 77 7.94 4.91 -13.40
C GLN A 77 6.99 4.52 -12.26
N PHE A 78 5.74 4.96 -12.27
CA PHE A 78 4.67 4.37 -11.46
C PHE A 78 4.22 3.01 -12.03
N GLU A 79 4.11 2.87 -13.36
CA GLU A 79 3.76 1.59 -14.02
C GLU A 79 4.97 0.63 -14.23
N LYS A 80 6.15 1.17 -14.56
CA LYS A 80 7.46 0.50 -14.65
C LYS A 80 8.32 0.70 -13.41
N THR A 81 7.74 1.03 -12.25
CA THR A 81 8.14 0.23 -11.09
C THR A 81 7.42 -1.05 -11.38
N PRO A 82 8.09 -2.08 -11.96
CA PRO A 82 7.35 -3.24 -12.37
C PRO A 82 6.58 -3.70 -11.12
N ASN A 83 5.46 -4.39 -11.33
CA ASN A 83 5.04 -5.45 -10.43
C ASN A 83 6.16 -6.52 -10.35
N THR A 84 7.39 -6.10 -10.05
CA THR A 84 8.43 -6.91 -9.47
C THR A 84 7.78 -7.53 -8.26
N LEU A 85 8.20 -8.75 -7.99
CA LEU A 85 7.99 -9.43 -6.74
C LEU A 85 8.75 -8.68 -5.62
N GLY A 86 8.50 -7.38 -5.48
CA GLY A 86 9.07 -6.50 -4.48
C GLY A 86 8.32 -6.69 -3.17
N LEU A 87 9.05 -6.47 -2.07
CA LEU A 87 8.61 -6.62 -0.68
C LEU A 87 7.17 -6.18 -0.36
N LYS A 88 6.59 -5.23 -1.11
CA LYS A 88 5.21 -4.75 -0.94
C LYS A 88 4.15 -5.81 -1.32
N ASN A 89 4.37 -6.58 -2.37
CA ASN A 89 3.45 -7.64 -2.80
C ASN A 89 3.58 -8.92 -1.94
N MET A 90 4.73 -9.12 -1.28
CA MET A 90 4.99 -10.22 -0.33
C MET A 90 4.87 -9.79 1.14
N ALA A 91 4.42 -8.56 1.40
CA ALA A 91 4.31 -7.99 2.75
C ALA A 91 3.42 -8.85 3.66
N GLY A 92 2.38 -9.49 3.09
CA GLY A 92 1.50 -10.40 3.83
C GLY A 92 2.25 -11.58 4.47
N VAL A 93 3.23 -12.16 3.77
CA VAL A 93 4.03 -13.29 4.29
C VAL A 93 4.93 -12.82 5.42
N PHE A 94 5.60 -11.68 5.27
CA PHE A 94 6.46 -11.13 6.33
C PHE A 94 5.67 -10.75 7.58
N ILE A 95 4.47 -10.19 7.43
CA ILE A 95 3.58 -9.86 8.55
C ILE A 95 3.13 -11.13 9.27
N LEU A 96 2.73 -12.18 8.53
CA LEU A 96 2.32 -13.46 9.10
C LEU A 96 3.46 -14.10 9.92
N VAL A 97 4.67 -14.14 9.36
CA VAL A 97 5.86 -14.69 10.03
C VAL A 97 6.20 -13.87 11.27
N GLY A 98 6.21 -12.53 11.17
CA GLY A 98 6.47 -11.64 12.30
C GLY A 98 5.47 -11.82 13.44
N ALA A 99 4.18 -11.87 13.11
CA ALA A 99 3.11 -12.14 14.07
C ALA A 99 3.26 -13.53 14.73
N GLY A 100 3.65 -14.55 13.96
CA GLY A 100 3.93 -15.89 14.47
C GLY A 100 5.09 -15.94 15.47
N ILE A 101 6.19 -15.24 15.18
CA ILE A 101 7.34 -15.14 16.10
C ILE A 101 6.94 -14.44 17.39
N ILE A 102 6.25 -13.30 17.29
CA ILE A 102 5.79 -12.54 18.46
C ILE A 102 4.81 -13.38 19.30
N GLY A 103 3.84 -14.03 18.65
CA GLY A 103 2.87 -14.91 19.30
C GLY A 103 3.55 -16.09 19.99
N GLY A 104 4.53 -16.72 19.35
CA GLY A 104 5.32 -17.82 19.93
C GLY A 104 6.10 -17.39 21.17
N ILE A 105 6.77 -16.23 21.12
CA ILE A 105 7.48 -15.68 22.29
C ILE A 105 6.51 -15.41 23.44
N LEU A 106 5.33 -14.83 23.16
CA LEU A 106 4.32 -14.58 24.19
C LEU A 106 3.81 -15.87 24.83
N LEU A 107 3.52 -16.91 24.03
CA LEU A 107 3.09 -18.21 24.55
C LEU A 107 4.17 -18.83 25.47
N ILE A 108 5.44 -18.79 25.07
CA ILE A 108 6.54 -19.31 25.89
C ILE A 108 6.64 -18.55 27.23
N VAL A 109 6.52 -17.22 27.21
CA VAL A 109 6.56 -16.41 28.44
C VAL A 109 5.37 -16.74 29.36
N ILE A 110 4.18 -16.90 28.81
CA ILE A 110 2.97 -17.25 29.57
C ILE A 110 3.11 -18.64 30.21
N GLU A 111 3.55 -19.64 29.44
CA GLU A 111 3.76 -21.00 29.96
C GLU A 111 4.82 -21.02 31.05
N MET A 112 5.92 -20.29 30.86
CA MET A 112 7.01 -20.23 31.84
C MET A 112 6.53 -19.57 33.14
N ALA A 113 5.72 -18.50 33.06
CA ALA A 113 5.11 -17.88 34.21
C ALA A 113 4.12 -18.81 34.93
N TYR A 114 3.25 -19.51 34.18
CA TYR A 114 2.29 -20.48 34.73
C TYR A 114 2.99 -21.63 35.46
N LYS A 115 3.98 -22.27 34.83
CA LYS A 115 4.74 -23.36 35.46
C LYS A 115 5.50 -22.89 36.69
N LYS A 116 6.14 -21.70 36.63
CA LYS A 116 6.82 -21.12 37.80
C LYS A 116 5.85 -20.87 38.94
N HIS A 117 4.65 -20.35 38.66
CA HIS A 117 3.64 -20.10 39.69
C HIS A 117 3.11 -21.40 40.30
N GLN A 118 2.88 -22.43 39.47
CA GLN A 118 2.44 -23.74 39.94
C GLN A 118 3.51 -24.42 40.81
N ILE A 119 4.78 -24.38 40.41
CA ILE A 119 5.91 -24.91 41.20
C ILE A 119 6.02 -24.17 42.53
N GLN A 120 5.88 -22.84 42.55
CA GLN A 120 5.89 -22.08 43.80
C GLN A 120 4.72 -22.45 44.72
N LYS A 121 3.53 -22.69 44.16
CA LYS A 121 2.36 -23.13 44.93
C LYS A 121 2.53 -24.55 45.47
N GLN A 122 3.11 -25.46 44.69
CA GLN A 122 3.48 -26.82 45.11
C GLN A 122 4.49 -26.78 46.27
N LYS A 123 5.57 -26.01 46.14
CA LYS A 123 6.58 -25.85 47.20
C LYS A 123 5.99 -25.32 48.51
N LYS A 124 5.10 -24.33 48.44
CA LYS A 124 4.39 -23.80 49.63
C LYS A 124 3.49 -24.87 50.27
N ASN A 125 2.78 -25.66 49.46
CA ASN A 125 1.94 -26.74 49.96
C ASN A 125 2.76 -27.88 50.58
N GLU A 126 3.90 -28.24 49.99
CA GLU A 126 4.81 -29.25 50.55
C GLU A 126 5.41 -28.78 51.89
N LEU A 127 5.84 -27.52 52.00
CA LEU A 127 6.31 -26.93 53.26
C LEU A 127 5.23 -26.92 54.34
N ALA A 128 3.97 -26.60 53.98
CA ALA A 128 2.85 -26.61 54.92
C ALA A 128 2.52 -28.04 55.40
N ARG A 129 2.61 -29.05 54.52
CA ARG A 129 2.45 -30.46 54.89
C ARG A 129 3.56 -30.94 55.82
N HIS A 130 4.82 -30.66 55.50
CA HIS A 130 5.94 -31.02 56.37
C HIS A 130 5.85 -30.37 57.76
N ALA A 131 5.39 -29.11 57.85
CA ALA A 131 5.13 -28.46 59.12
C ALA A 131 3.97 -29.12 59.89
N ALA A 132 2.88 -29.48 59.20
CA ALA A 132 1.73 -30.14 59.80
C ALA A 132 2.06 -31.56 60.32
N ASP A 133 2.85 -32.34 59.58
CA ASP A 133 3.29 -33.68 59.98
C ASP A 133 4.20 -33.61 61.21
N LYS A 134 5.14 -32.65 61.24
CA LYS A 134 6.01 -32.41 62.40
C LYS A 134 5.21 -31.99 63.64
N TRP A 135 4.18 -31.16 63.45
CA TRP A 135 3.31 -30.70 64.54
C TRP A 135 2.45 -31.83 65.10
N ARG A 136 1.93 -32.72 64.23
CA ARG A 136 1.21 -33.93 64.65
C ARG A 136 2.08 -34.87 65.48
N GLY A 137 3.30 -35.16 65.03
CA GLY A 137 4.21 -36.05 65.75
C GLY A 137 4.55 -35.53 67.16
N ALA A 138 4.81 -34.22 67.30
CA ALA A 138 5.09 -33.61 68.59
C ALA A 138 3.92 -33.70 69.59
N ILE A 139 2.67 -33.66 69.09
CA ILE A 139 1.48 -33.81 69.94
C ILE A 139 1.31 -35.25 70.40
N GLU A 140 1.52 -36.23 69.53
CA GLU A 140 1.42 -37.65 69.91
C GLU A 140 2.47 -38.03 70.97
N GLU A 141 3.70 -37.52 70.87
CA GLU A 141 4.72 -37.70 71.92
C GLU A 141 4.30 -37.06 73.24
N ALA A 142 3.77 -35.82 73.21
CA ALA A 142 3.30 -35.14 74.41
C ALA A 142 2.10 -35.85 75.05
N LEU A 143 1.23 -36.48 74.25
CA LEU A 143 0.05 -37.21 74.73
C LEU A 143 0.42 -38.56 75.37
N ASN A 144 1.41 -39.27 74.82
CA ASN A 144 1.89 -40.55 75.37
C ASN A 144 2.77 -40.37 76.62
N GLY A 145 3.48 -39.25 76.76
CA GLY A 145 4.25 -38.95 77.98
C GLY A 145 3.38 -38.58 79.20
N PHE A 146 2.09 -38.32 79.00
CA PHE A 146 1.13 -37.97 80.06
C PHE A 146 0.38 -39.18 80.64
N LYS A 147 0.62 -40.39 80.12
CA LYS A 147 -0.05 -41.64 80.52
C LYS A 147 0.92 -42.61 81.19
#